data_AF-A0AAW4BJ73-F1
#
_entry.id   AF-A0AAW4BJ73-F1
#
_cell.length_a   1.000
_cell.length_b   1.000
_cell.length_c   1.000
_cell.angle_alpha   90.00
_cell.angle_beta   90.00
_cell.angle_gamma   90.00
#
_symmetry.space_group_name_H-M   'P 1'
#
loop_
_entity.id
_entity.type
_entity.pdbx_description
1 polymer ?
#
loop_
_entity_poly.entity_id
_entity_poly.type
_entity_poly.pdbx_seq_one_letter_code
_entity_poly.pdbx_strand_id
1 'polypeptide(L)'
;PIEIFTYALIDFMQRRQRESNANSLSFDALLNDVGSPGRVFRLSSAGLSDKLDQVEILTERKIAWTDTQGLRQVQHSFDDINDV
;
A
#
# COMPACT_ATOMS: atom_id res chain seq x y z
N PRO A 1 1.84 -14.32 5.80
CA PRO A 1 0.68 -13.78 6.55
C PRO A 1 0.29 -12.41 5.99
N ILE A 2 -0.98 -12.02 6.08
CA ILE A 2 -1.43 -10.72 5.57
C ILE A 2 -0.87 -9.58 6.43
N GLU A 3 -0.77 -9.78 7.73
CA GLU A 3 -0.28 -8.83 8.74
C GLU A 3 1.16 -8.38 8.44
N ILE A 4 2.01 -9.31 7.99
CA ILE A 4 3.40 -9.01 7.60
C ILE A 4 3.45 -8.17 6.32
N PHE A 5 2.54 -8.44 5.38
CA PHE A 5 2.42 -7.63 4.17
C PHE A 5 1.89 -6.23 4.51
N THR A 6 0.86 -6.14 5.36
CA THR A 6 0.30 -4.87 5.84
C THR A 6 1.36 -4.03 6.55
N TYR A 7 2.17 -4.63 7.41
CA TYR A 7 3.30 -3.95 8.05
C TYR A 7 4.28 -3.37 7.03
N ALA A 8 4.71 -4.16 6.04
CA ALA A 8 5.62 -3.70 5.00
C ALA A 8 5.01 -2.60 4.10
N LEU A 9 3.70 -2.66 3.85
CA LEU A 9 2.96 -1.63 3.14
C LEU A 9 2.96 -0.32 3.93
N ILE A 10 2.65 -0.36 5.23
CA ILE A 10 2.67 0.81 6.12
C ILE A 10 4.08 1.42 6.17
N ASP A 11 5.12 0.60 6.38
CA ASP A 11 6.51 1.06 6.37
C ASP A 11 6.87 1.78 5.06
N PHE A 12 6.48 1.20 3.92
CA PHE A 12 6.73 1.82 2.62
C PHE A 12 5.96 3.15 2.47
N MET A 13 4.70 3.21 2.90
CA MET A 13 3.89 4.43 2.87
C MET A 13 4.49 5.54 3.76
N GLN A 14 4.90 5.21 4.99
CA GLN A 14 5.58 6.15 5.90
C GLN A 14 6.86 6.72 5.27
N ARG A 15 7.68 5.88 4.62
CA ARG A 15 8.88 6.33 3.91
C ARG A 15 8.55 7.32 2.78
N ARG A 16 7.54 7.01 1.97
CA ARG A 16 7.13 7.86 0.83
C ARG A 16 6.49 9.17 1.27
N GLN A 17 5.71 9.15 2.35
CA GLN A 17 5.12 10.37 2.90
C GLN A 17 6.19 11.32 3.45
N ARG A 18 7.24 10.80 4.11
CA ARG A 18 8.38 11.61 4.56
C ARG A 18 9.13 12.28 3.41
N GLU A 19 9.14 11.69 2.22
CA GLU A 19 9.82 12.24 1.03
C GLU A 19 8.97 13.28 0.28
N SER A 20 7.65 13.11 0.25
CA SER A 20 6.78 13.83 -0.70
C SER A 20 5.56 14.52 -0.10
N ASN A 21 5.29 14.31 1.20
CA ASN A 21 4.06 14.74 1.89
C ASN A 21 2.75 14.27 1.21
N ALA A 22 2.80 13.26 0.34
CA ALA A 22 1.62 12.72 -0.34
C ALA A 22 0.97 11.60 0.48
N ASN A 23 -0.36 11.67 0.65
CA ASN A 23 -1.19 10.65 1.32
C ASN A 23 -1.72 9.57 0.35
N SER A 24 -1.13 9.47 -0.85
CA SER A 24 -1.55 8.51 -1.86
C SER A 24 -0.34 7.92 -2.54
N LEU A 25 -0.40 6.62 -2.81
CA LEU A 25 0.70 5.89 -3.42
C LEU A 25 0.19 5.11 -4.63
N SER A 26 0.85 5.26 -5.77
CA SER A 26 0.45 4.55 -6.98
C SER A 26 0.66 3.05 -6.83
N PHE A 27 -0.20 2.27 -7.48
CA PHE A 27 -0.06 0.82 -7.56
C PHE A 27 1.27 0.41 -8.21
N ASP A 28 1.73 1.16 -9.22
CA ASP A 28 3.00 0.89 -9.89
C ASP A 28 4.19 1.05 -8.94
N ALA A 29 4.21 2.10 -8.12
CA ALA A 29 5.24 2.28 -7.10
C ALA A 29 5.26 1.09 -6.12
N LEU A 30 4.09 0.65 -5.65
CA LEU A 30 3.98 -0.53 -4.78
C LEU A 30 4.45 -1.82 -5.45
N LEU A 31 4.30 -1.95 -6.76
CA LEU A 31 4.70 -3.13 -7.50
C LEU A 31 6.20 -3.15 -7.82
N ASN A 32 6.76 -1.98 -8.21
CA ASN A 32 8.02 -1.91 -8.96
C ASN A 32 9.12 -1.06 -8.32
N ASP A 33 8.80 -0.13 -7.40
CA ASP A 33 9.83 0.74 -6.80
C ASP A 33 10.80 -0.06 -5.92
N VAL A 34 12.02 0.46 -5.77
CA VAL A 34 13.04 -0.16 -4.92
C VAL A 34 12.53 -0.23 -3.47
N GLY A 35 12.59 -1.43 -2.88
CA GLY A 35 12.11 -1.67 -1.52
C GLY A 35 10.59 -1.64 -1.38
N SER A 36 9.84 -1.69 -2.49
CA SER A 36 8.38 -1.83 -2.47
C SER A 36 7.94 -3.23 -2.03
N PRO A 37 6.74 -3.36 -1.42
CA PRO A 37 6.19 -4.65 -1.06
C PRO A 37 6.07 -5.61 -2.26
N GLY A 38 5.68 -5.11 -3.44
CA GLY A 38 5.60 -5.92 -4.66
C GLY A 38 6.91 -6.62 -5.01
N ARG A 39 8.05 -5.90 -4.89
CA ARG A 39 9.37 -6.49 -5.14
C ARG A 39 9.85 -7.41 -4.03
N VAL A 40 9.66 -7.03 -2.77
CA VAL A 40 10.12 -7.81 -1.61
C VAL A 40 9.40 -9.15 -1.55
N PHE A 41 8.07 -9.15 -1.75
CA PHE A 41 7.25 -10.36 -1.73
C PHE A 41 7.16 -11.06 -3.10
N ARG A 42 7.83 -10.52 -4.14
CA ARG A 42 7.82 -11.04 -5.53
C ARG A 42 6.41 -11.24 -6.08
N LEU A 43 5.57 -10.23 -5.94
CA LEU A 43 4.18 -10.27 -6.36
C LEU A 43 4.03 -9.94 -7.84
N SER A 44 3.07 -10.60 -8.50
CA SER A 44 2.51 -10.12 -9.77
C SER A 44 1.53 -8.97 -9.50
N SER A 45 1.08 -8.29 -10.56
CA SER A 45 0.00 -7.30 -10.41
C SER A 45 -1.26 -7.91 -9.79
N ALA A 46 -1.66 -9.12 -10.20
CA ALA A 46 -2.82 -9.79 -9.60
C ALA A 46 -2.58 -10.10 -8.12
N GLY A 47 -1.40 -10.64 -7.78
CA GLY A 47 -1.06 -10.96 -6.40
C GLY A 47 -0.96 -9.73 -5.49
N LEU A 48 -0.54 -8.57 -6.01
CA LEU A 48 -0.57 -7.32 -5.27
C LEU A 48 -2.01 -6.85 -5.04
N SER A 49 -2.88 -6.89 -6.05
CA SER A 49 -4.30 -6.58 -5.89
C SER A 49 -4.97 -7.46 -4.82
N ASP A 50 -4.76 -8.79 -4.89
CA ASP A 50 -5.31 -9.73 -3.90
C ASP A 50 -4.85 -9.43 -2.48
N LYS A 51 -3.61 -8.94 -2.33
CA LYS A 51 -3.07 -8.52 -1.03
C LYS A 51 -3.68 -7.22 -0.55
N LEU A 52 -3.87 -6.24 -1.44
CA LEU A 52 -4.50 -4.97 -1.09
C LEU A 52 -5.98 -5.16 -0.70
N ASP A 53 -6.70 -6.07 -1.34
CA ASP A 53 -8.06 -6.47 -0.92
C ASP A 53 -8.07 -7.04 0.51
N GLN A 54 -7.12 -7.91 0.83
CA GLN A 54 -6.97 -8.47 2.17
C GLN A 54 -6.56 -7.40 3.21
N VAL A 55 -5.71 -6.43 2.83
CA VAL A 55 -5.35 -5.29 3.69
C VAL A 55 -6.57 -4.44 3.99
N GLU A 56 -7.39 -4.14 2.98
CA GLU A 56 -8.58 -3.31 3.15
C GLU A 56 -9.57 -3.96 4.12
N ILE A 57 -9.74 -5.29 4.04
CA ILE A 57 -10.55 -6.07 5.00
C ILE A 57 -9.92 -6.02 6.40
N LEU A 58 -8.62 -6.34 6.52
CA LEU A 58 -7.91 -6.40 7.80
C LEU A 58 -7.92 -5.05 8.55
N THR A 59 -7.83 -3.96 7.81
CA THR A 59 -7.72 -2.60 8.38
C THR A 59 -9.07 -1.90 8.48
N GLU A 60 -10.19 -2.60 8.21
CA GLU A 60 -11.53 -2.01 8.18
C GLU A 60 -11.59 -0.74 7.31
N ARG A 61 -10.94 -0.79 6.14
CA ARG A 61 -10.79 0.31 5.18
C ARG A 61 -9.98 1.53 5.64
N LYS A 62 -9.27 1.46 6.77
CA LYS A 62 -8.32 2.53 7.14
C LYS A 62 -7.16 2.65 6.15
N ILE A 63 -6.81 1.54 5.49
CA ILE A 63 -6.02 1.52 4.26
C ILE A 63 -6.93 1.00 3.17
N ALA A 64 -7.16 1.82 2.14
CA ALA A 64 -8.05 1.49 1.04
C ALA A 64 -7.30 1.65 -0.28
N TRP A 65 -7.73 0.90 -1.28
CA TRP A 65 -7.15 0.99 -2.62
C TRP A 65 -8.23 1.14 -3.68
N THR A 66 -7.88 1.80 -4.78
CA THR A 66 -8.77 2.04 -5.90
C THR A 66 -8.19 1.41 -7.15
N ASP A 67 -9.02 0.76 -7.95
CA ASP A 67 -8.71 0.27 -9.29
C ASP A 67 -9.89 0.57 -10.21
N THR A 68 -9.99 1.81 -10.66
CA THR A 68 -11.10 2.24 -11.53
C THR A 68 -10.62 3.18 -12.61
N GLN A 69 -11.07 2.96 -13.85
CA GLN A 69 -10.83 3.87 -14.98
C GLN A 69 -9.35 4.25 -15.19
N GLY A 70 -8.43 3.32 -14.91
CA GLY A 70 -6.99 3.52 -15.05
C GLY A 70 -6.31 4.19 -13.85
N LEU A 71 -7.06 4.64 -12.84
CA LEU A 71 -6.50 5.12 -11.59
C LEU A 71 -6.32 3.96 -10.61
N ARG A 72 -5.06 3.63 -10.33
CA ARG A 72 -4.66 2.57 -9.40
C ARG A 72 -3.79 3.12 -8.28
N GLN A 73 -4.34 3.25 -7.08
CA GLN A 73 -3.64 3.85 -5.94
C GLN A 73 -4.13 3.34 -4.58
N VAL A 74 -3.27 3.44 -3.59
CA VAL A 74 -3.54 3.15 -2.17
C VAL A 74 -3.51 4.46 -1.39
N GLN A 75 -4.44 4.61 -0.44
CA GLN A 75 -4.60 5.77 0.43
C GLN A 75 -4.89 5.31 1.87
N HIS A 76 -4.66 6.19 2.85
CA HIS A 76 -5.03 5.92 4.23
C HIS A 76 -5.82 7.07 4.87
N SER A 77 -6.59 6.74 5.92
CA SER A 77 -7.39 7.70 6.68
C SER A 77 -6.84 8.03 8.07
N PHE A 78 -5.62 7.60 8.40
CA PHE A 78 -4.95 7.95 9.67
C PHE A 78 -4.62 9.44 9.74
N ASP A 79 -4.73 10.03 10.94
CA ASP A 79 -4.32 11.42 11.21
C ASP A 79 -2.81 11.60 11.00
N ASP A 80 -2.01 10.67 11.52
CA ASP A 80 -0.59 10.49 11.19
C ASP A 80 -0.31 9.00 11.00
N ILE A 81 0.17 8.61 9.82
CA ILE A 81 0.53 7.21 9.54
C ILE A 81 1.80 6.77 10.28
N ASN A 82 2.62 7.71 10.76
CA ASN A 82 3.83 7.38 11.51
C ASN A 82 3.55 6.90 12.95
N ASP A 83 2.33 7.12 13.44
CA ASP A 83 1.88 6.72 14.79
C ASP A 83 1.05 5.42 14.79
N VAL A 84 0.98 4.72 13.65
CA VAL A 84 0.19 3.48 13.43
C VAL A 84 0.94 2.23 13.84
#